data_AF-A0AAP9U6I2-F1
#
_entry.id   AF-A0AAP9U6I2-F1
#
_cell.length_a   1.000
_cell.length_b   1.000
_cell.length_c   1.000
_cell.angle_alpha   90.00
_cell.angle_beta   90.00
_cell.angle_gamma   90.00
#
_symmetry.space_group_name_H-M   'P 1'
#
loop_
_entity.id
_entity.type
_entity.pdbx_description
1 polymer ?
#
loop_
_entity_poly.entity_id
_entity_poly.type
_entity_poly.pdbx_seq_one_letter_code
_entity_poly.pdbx_strand_id
1 'polypeptide(L)'
;MNPSTQSPVIVTGKLVIKTINGRNGEFNVGLLETAIGSFSIKDRELEQYTAGVYQGEFIIGRIFMHSWSYGANSGTEIRARLDEMHIETNDALTPCDAQKLSPPVNDPLDEERRAEVPGASVATPDPVSEKASVEAKPASGPKAASDKAQRPQFSVPSPVEQDADDKALFGELWPLGEVVKLDATAPRQTLRQQKARLSQLGYDFNAQEQQFEKAAEPVLH
;
A
#
# COMPACT_ATOMS: atom_id res chain seq x y z
N MET A 1 -10.62 -6.19 -34.98
CA MET A 1 -11.25 -6.35 -33.66
C MET A 1 -11.52 -4.95 -33.16
N ASN A 2 -12.78 -4.50 -33.21
CA ASN A 2 -13.13 -3.18 -32.66
C ASN A 2 -12.99 -3.27 -31.13
N PRO A 3 -12.20 -2.41 -30.47
CA PRO A 3 -12.36 -2.23 -29.05
C PRO A 3 -13.75 -1.64 -28.87
N SER A 4 -14.69 -2.42 -28.32
CA SER A 4 -15.97 -1.87 -27.88
C SER A 4 -15.64 -0.72 -26.94
N THR A 5 -15.97 0.51 -27.34
CA THR A 5 -15.92 1.70 -26.49
C THR A 5 -16.93 1.48 -25.37
N GLN A 6 -16.49 0.82 -24.32
CA GLN A 6 -17.29 0.61 -23.12
C GLN A 6 -17.35 1.96 -22.41
N SER A 7 -18.55 2.54 -22.33
CA SER A 7 -18.75 3.79 -21.59
C SER A 7 -18.25 3.61 -20.16
N PRO A 8 -17.52 4.60 -19.61
CA PRO A 8 -17.03 4.53 -18.23
C PRO A 8 -18.21 4.37 -17.27
N VAL A 9 -18.07 3.48 -16.28
CA VAL A 9 -19.08 3.32 -15.22
C VAL A 9 -18.77 4.32 -14.13
N ILE A 10 -19.54 5.41 -14.14
CA ILE A 10 -19.40 6.51 -13.19
C ILE A 10 -20.32 6.25 -12.00
N VAL A 11 -19.76 6.30 -10.79
CA VAL A 11 -20.53 6.15 -9.55
C VAL A 11 -20.18 7.25 -8.56
N THR A 12 -21.20 7.80 -7.92
CA THR A 12 -21.00 8.67 -6.76
C THR A 12 -21.03 7.85 -5.49
N GLY A 13 -20.21 8.23 -4.52
CA GLY A 13 -20.13 7.49 -3.26
C GLY A 13 -19.12 8.04 -2.29
N LYS A 14 -18.77 7.19 -1.33
CA LYS A 14 -17.76 7.46 -0.31
C LYS A 14 -16.68 6.39 -0.39
N LEU A 15 -15.44 6.82 -0.50
CA LEU A 15 -14.23 6.00 -0.42
C LEU A 15 -13.63 6.16 0.97
N VAL A 16 -13.71 5.11 1.77
CA VAL A 16 -13.07 5.04 3.09
C VAL A 16 -11.67 4.47 2.90
N ILE A 17 -10.64 5.25 3.16
CA ILE A 17 -9.26 4.80 3.10
C ILE A 17 -8.76 4.53 4.53
N LYS A 18 -8.20 3.34 4.74
CA LYS A 18 -7.56 2.93 5.98
C LYS A 18 -6.12 2.52 5.71
N THR A 19 -5.23 3.04 6.54
CA THR A 19 -3.85 2.57 6.60
C THR A 19 -3.78 1.33 7.48
N ILE A 20 -3.17 0.27 6.95
CA ILE A 20 -2.93 -1.00 7.65
C ILE A 20 -1.42 -1.22 7.72
N ASN A 21 -0.91 -1.61 8.89
CA ASN A 21 0.49 -1.95 9.09
C ASN A 21 0.73 -3.40 8.65
N GLY A 22 1.33 -3.56 7.47
CA GLY A 22 1.75 -4.85 6.93
C GLY A 22 3.18 -5.21 7.30
N ARG A 23 3.60 -6.41 6.87
CA ARG A 23 4.98 -6.88 7.03
C ARG A 23 5.99 -6.04 6.24
N ASN A 24 5.57 -5.45 5.11
CA ASN A 24 6.39 -4.59 4.26
C ASN A 24 6.18 -3.09 4.53
N GLY A 25 5.62 -2.74 5.70
CA GLY A 25 5.30 -1.37 6.07
C GLY A 25 3.81 -1.05 5.94
N GLU A 26 3.48 0.22 6.16
CA GLU A 26 2.12 0.72 6.08
C GLU A 26 1.62 0.70 4.64
N PHE A 27 0.35 0.31 4.46
CA PHE A 27 -0.32 0.26 3.17
C PHE A 27 -1.74 0.75 3.28
N ASN A 28 -2.23 1.39 2.22
CA ASN A 28 -3.59 1.90 2.18
C ASN A 28 -4.53 0.92 1.49
N VAL A 29 -5.69 0.70 2.09
CA VAL A 29 -6.82 0.00 1.49
C VAL A 29 -8.05 0.88 1.51
N GLY A 30 -8.84 0.80 0.44
CA GLY A 30 -10.08 1.54 0.27
C GLY A 30 -11.30 0.64 0.38
N LEU A 31 -12.37 1.15 0.98
CA LEU A 31 -13.73 0.62 0.81
C LEU A 31 -14.56 1.69 0.12
N LEU A 32 -14.97 1.42 -1.12
CA LEU A 32 -15.86 2.27 -1.87
C LEU A 32 -17.32 1.86 -1.58
N GLU A 33 -18.05 2.69 -0.84
CA GLU A 33 -19.49 2.54 -0.59
C GLU A 33 -20.27 3.42 -1.59
N THR A 34 -21.12 2.78 -2.39
CA THR A 34 -21.95 3.43 -3.42
C THR A 34 -23.38 2.92 -3.36
N ALA A 35 -24.31 3.57 -4.08
CA ALA A 35 -25.69 3.10 -4.19
C ALA A 35 -25.81 1.70 -4.84
N ILE A 36 -24.83 1.30 -5.67
CA ILE A 36 -24.84 0.00 -6.35
C ILE A 36 -24.18 -1.11 -5.52
N GLY A 37 -23.55 -0.77 -4.39
CA GLY A 37 -22.90 -1.73 -3.51
C GLY A 37 -21.59 -1.21 -2.90
N SER A 38 -20.90 -2.11 -2.19
CA SER A 38 -19.62 -1.85 -1.54
C SER A 38 -18.52 -2.66 -2.21
N PHE A 39 -17.41 -2.01 -2.56
CA PHE A 39 -16.29 -2.62 -3.27
C PHE A 39 -14.97 -2.38 -2.52
N SER A 40 -14.14 -3.41 -2.43
CA SER A 40 -12.78 -3.27 -1.89
C SER A 40 -11.85 -2.72 -2.97
N ILE A 41 -11.23 -1.57 -2.69
CA ILE A 41 -10.29 -0.91 -3.58
C ILE A 41 -8.89 -1.12 -3.01
N LYS A 42 -8.01 -1.68 -3.83
CA LYS A 42 -6.61 -1.88 -3.47
C LYS A 42 -5.68 -1.31 -4.54
N ASP A 43 -6.07 -0.24 -5.22
CA ASP A 43 -5.26 0.32 -6.30
C ASP A 43 -3.97 0.96 -5.77
N ARG A 44 -2.96 1.09 -6.64
CA ARG A 44 -1.62 1.57 -6.25
C ARG A 44 -1.63 3.05 -5.85
N GLU A 45 -2.48 3.83 -6.52
CA GLU A 45 -2.64 5.26 -6.27
C GLU A 45 -3.11 5.57 -4.84
N LEU A 46 -3.81 4.65 -4.17
CA LEU A 46 -4.24 4.80 -2.77
C LEU A 46 -3.07 5.03 -1.83
N GLU A 47 -1.86 4.58 -2.17
CA GLU A 47 -0.66 4.77 -1.34
C GLU A 47 -0.33 6.26 -1.12
N GLN A 48 -0.73 7.14 -2.05
CA GLN A 48 -0.55 8.59 -1.97
C GLN A 48 -1.49 9.24 -0.95
N TYR A 49 -2.69 8.69 -0.79
CA TYR A 49 -3.73 9.21 0.08
C TYR A 49 -3.42 9.02 1.58
N THR A 50 -4.11 9.76 2.43
CA THR A 50 -4.09 9.58 3.88
C THR A 50 -5.29 8.75 4.34
N ALA A 51 -5.24 8.24 5.57
CA ALA A 51 -6.41 7.57 6.13
C ALA A 51 -7.53 8.59 6.35
N GLY A 52 -8.71 8.34 5.78
CA GLY A 52 -9.77 9.34 5.73
C GLY A 52 -11.01 8.82 5.02
N VAL A 53 -12.03 9.67 4.97
CA VAL A 53 -13.24 9.45 4.18
C VAL A 53 -13.26 10.46 3.05
N TYR A 54 -13.35 9.97 1.82
CA TYR A 54 -13.32 10.79 0.62
C TYR A 54 -14.64 10.63 -0.12
N GLN A 55 -15.38 11.71 -0.32
CA GLN A 55 -16.63 11.73 -1.07
C GLN A 55 -16.43 12.35 -2.44
N GLY A 56 -17.10 11.79 -3.43
CA GLY A 56 -17.09 12.33 -4.78
C GLY A 56 -17.52 11.31 -5.83
N GLU A 57 -16.99 11.48 -7.02
CA GLU A 57 -17.30 10.69 -8.21
C GLU A 57 -16.13 9.77 -8.56
N PHE A 58 -16.43 8.49 -8.80
CA PHE A 58 -15.44 7.45 -9.05
C PHE A 58 -15.75 6.77 -10.38
N ILE A 59 -14.75 6.68 -11.25
CA ILE A 59 -14.85 6.02 -12.54
C ILE A 59 -14.35 4.59 -12.36
N ILE A 60 -15.27 3.63 -12.36
CA ILE A 60 -14.95 2.21 -12.24
C ILE A 60 -14.55 1.66 -13.62
N GLY A 61 -13.29 1.26 -13.75
CA GLY A 61 -12.80 0.55 -14.93
C GLY A 61 -13.19 -0.92 -14.97
N ARG A 62 -13.14 -1.59 -13.80
CA ARG A 62 -13.50 -3.01 -13.70
C ARG A 62 -13.94 -3.43 -12.30
N ILE A 63 -15.03 -4.19 -12.22
CA ILE A 63 -15.42 -4.94 -11.01
C ILE A 63 -15.07 -6.41 -11.24
N PHE A 64 -14.42 -7.04 -10.28
CA PHE A 64 -14.03 -8.44 -10.36
C PHE A 64 -13.99 -9.10 -8.99
N MET A 65 -14.30 -10.39 -8.98
CA MET A 65 -14.18 -11.20 -7.77
C MET A 65 -12.73 -11.64 -7.62
N HIS A 66 -12.12 -11.31 -6.48
CA HIS A 66 -10.75 -11.67 -6.18
C HIS A 66 -10.71 -12.72 -5.06
N SER A 67 -10.23 -13.92 -5.40
CA SER A 67 -9.95 -14.97 -4.43
C SER A 67 -8.51 -14.90 -3.97
N TRP A 68 -8.28 -14.91 -2.66
CA TRP A 68 -6.94 -15.01 -2.08
C TRP A 68 -6.85 -16.24 -1.18
N SER A 69 -5.65 -16.83 -1.11
CA SER A 69 -5.35 -17.92 -0.19
C SER A 69 -4.00 -17.70 0.47
N TYR A 70 -3.99 -17.86 1.79
CA TYR A 70 -2.82 -17.72 2.64
C TYR A 70 -2.81 -18.83 3.71
N GLY A 71 -1.82 -19.72 3.63
CA GLY A 71 -1.77 -20.90 4.49
C GLY A 71 -3.02 -21.77 4.33
N ALA A 72 -3.70 -22.06 5.44
CA ALA A 72 -4.97 -22.78 5.45
C ALA A 72 -6.21 -21.88 5.21
N ASN A 73 -6.02 -20.56 5.10
CA ASN A 73 -7.12 -19.61 4.93
C ASN A 73 -7.32 -19.31 3.45
N SER A 74 -8.58 -19.26 3.02
CA SER A 74 -8.97 -18.75 1.70
C SER A 74 -10.19 -17.85 1.84
N GLY A 75 -10.19 -16.74 1.12
CA GLY A 75 -11.28 -15.78 1.10
C GLY A 75 -11.54 -15.27 -0.30
N THR A 76 -12.74 -14.73 -0.49
CA THR A 76 -13.12 -14.06 -1.73
C THR A 76 -13.67 -12.69 -1.38
N GLU A 77 -13.26 -11.66 -2.11
CA GLU A 77 -13.80 -10.32 -1.98
C GLU A 77 -14.20 -9.76 -3.35
N ILE A 78 -15.17 -8.84 -3.38
CA ILE A 78 -15.51 -8.10 -4.60
C ILE A 78 -14.60 -6.87 -4.65
N ARG A 79 -13.70 -6.85 -5.63
CA ARG A 79 -12.80 -5.72 -5.88
C ARG A 79 -13.28 -4.87 -7.04
N ALA A 80 -13.04 -3.58 -6.94
CA ALA A 80 -13.11 -2.69 -8.09
C ALA A 80 -11.74 -2.05 -8.33
N ARG A 81 -11.40 -1.89 -9.61
CA ARG A 81 -10.32 -1.04 -10.09
C ARG A 81 -10.93 0.26 -10.55
N LEU A 82 -10.41 1.36 -10.04
CA LEU A 82 -10.77 2.70 -10.45
C LEU A 82 -9.83 3.14 -11.58
N ASP A 83 -10.40 3.72 -12.62
CA ASP A 83 -9.63 4.35 -13.69
C ASP A 83 -9.33 5.82 -13.34
N GLU A 84 -10.25 6.47 -12.61
CA GLU A 84 -10.13 7.87 -12.20
C GLU A 84 -10.99 8.15 -10.94
N MET A 85 -10.56 9.12 -10.12
CA MET A 85 -11.24 9.56 -8.89
C MET A 85 -11.36 11.08 -8.85
N HIS A 86 -12.57 11.61 -8.70
CA HIS A 86 -12.83 13.03 -8.47
C HIS A 86 -13.33 13.21 -7.04
N ILE A 87 -12.45 13.75 -6.18
CA ILE A 87 -12.76 13.96 -4.76
C ILE A 87 -13.35 15.35 -4.58
N GLU A 88 -14.59 15.42 -4.11
CA GLU A 88 -15.28 16.67 -3.79
C GLU A 88 -15.02 17.10 -2.34
N THR A 89 -15.06 16.15 -1.41
CA THR A 89 -14.92 16.41 0.03
C THR A 89 -14.02 15.36 0.66
N ASN A 90 -13.13 15.79 1.56
CA ASN A 90 -12.36 14.92 2.44
C ASN A 90 -12.77 15.15 3.91
N ASP A 91 -12.85 14.08 4.68
CA ASP A 91 -13.14 14.10 6.12
C ASP A 91 -12.21 13.13 6.85
N ALA A 92 -12.07 13.31 8.17
CA ALA A 92 -11.23 12.45 8.99
C ALA A 92 -11.84 11.04 9.09
N LEU A 93 -10.99 10.03 9.18
CA LEU A 93 -11.46 8.65 9.28
C LEU A 93 -12.25 8.46 10.59
N THR A 94 -13.55 8.16 10.46
CA THR A 94 -14.37 7.86 11.63
C THR A 94 -14.14 6.40 12.10
N PRO A 95 -14.20 6.12 13.41
CA PRO A 95 -13.97 4.77 13.93
C PRO A 95 -15.01 3.75 13.45
N CYS A 96 -16.23 4.19 13.14
CA CYS A 96 -17.29 3.32 12.59
C CYS A 96 -16.92 2.81 11.19
N ASP A 97 -16.32 3.68 10.36
CA ASP A 97 -15.86 3.34 9.01
C ASP A 97 -14.60 2.47 9.03
N ALA A 98 -13.69 2.74 9.96
CA ALA A 98 -12.51 1.90 10.17
C ALA A 98 -12.86 0.46 10.57
N GLN A 99 -13.99 0.27 11.28
CA GLN A 99 -14.49 -1.03 11.71
C GLN A 99 -14.98 -1.88 10.51
N LYS A 100 -15.61 -1.26 9.50
CA LYS A 100 -16.10 -1.95 8.28
C LYS A 100 -14.98 -2.60 7.46
N LEU A 101 -13.76 -2.08 7.58
CA LEU A 101 -12.55 -2.59 6.93
C LEU A 101 -11.84 -3.71 7.73
N SER A 102 -12.52 -4.40 8.64
CA SER A 102 -11.90 -5.37 9.55
C SER A 102 -12.50 -6.79 9.36
N PRO A 103 -11.83 -7.65 8.60
CA PRO A 103 -10.93 -8.71 9.12
C PRO A 103 -9.45 -8.51 8.70
N PRO A 104 -8.46 -9.37 9.08
CA PRO A 104 -7.06 -9.18 8.69
C PRO A 104 -6.89 -9.19 7.17
N VAL A 105 -6.66 -8.01 6.59
CA VAL A 105 -6.44 -7.82 5.15
C VAL A 105 -4.97 -8.07 4.83
N ASN A 106 -4.69 -8.93 3.85
CA ASN A 106 -3.34 -9.17 3.37
C ASN A 106 -2.76 -7.92 2.67
N ASP A 107 -1.47 -7.66 2.88
CA ASP A 107 -0.73 -6.56 2.25
C ASP A 107 -0.75 -6.73 0.73
N PRO A 108 -1.29 -5.76 -0.03
CA PRO A 108 -1.32 -5.87 -1.48
C PRO A 108 0.07 -5.82 -2.14
N LEU A 109 1.14 -5.41 -1.46
CA LEU A 109 2.51 -5.59 -1.97
C LEU A 109 2.90 -7.07 -2.09
N ASP A 110 2.47 -7.91 -1.15
CA ASP A 110 2.73 -9.36 -1.24
C ASP A 110 1.94 -9.98 -2.40
N GLU A 111 0.74 -9.43 -2.71
CA GLU A 111 -0.06 -9.83 -3.87
C GLU A 111 0.62 -9.42 -5.19
N GLU A 112 1.16 -8.20 -5.27
CA GLU A 112 1.90 -7.69 -6.44
C GLU A 112 3.18 -8.49 -6.69
N ARG A 113 3.99 -8.71 -5.65
CA ARG A 113 5.20 -9.54 -5.72
C ARG A 113 4.88 -10.98 -6.15
N ARG A 114 3.77 -11.54 -5.69
CA ARG A 114 3.31 -12.88 -6.09
C ARG A 114 2.82 -12.92 -7.53
N ALA A 115 2.16 -11.87 -8.00
CA ALA A 115 1.71 -11.75 -9.40
C ALA A 115 2.91 -11.60 -10.37
N GLU A 116 4.00 -10.97 -9.93
CA GLU A 116 5.23 -10.80 -10.70
C GLU A 116 6.08 -12.08 -10.81
N VAL A 117 5.84 -13.09 -9.96
CA VAL A 117 6.42 -14.43 -10.10
C VAL A 117 5.39 -15.42 -10.68
N PRO A 118 5.14 -15.42 -12.00
CA PRO A 118 4.36 -16.49 -12.61
C PRO A 118 5.18 -17.78 -12.57
N GLY A 119 5.05 -18.58 -11.50
CA GLY A 119 5.81 -19.83 -11.44
C GLY A 119 5.82 -20.67 -10.17
N ALA A 120 5.08 -20.35 -9.11
CA ALA A 120 5.01 -21.22 -7.92
C ALA A 120 3.57 -21.60 -7.56
N SER A 121 2.91 -22.30 -8.48
CA SER A 121 1.79 -23.18 -8.15
C SER A 121 2.09 -24.54 -8.76
N VAL A 122 2.50 -25.46 -7.90
CA VAL A 122 2.06 -26.86 -7.75
C VAL A 122 3.17 -27.58 -7.00
N ALA A 123 3.03 -27.71 -5.69
CA ALA A 123 3.59 -28.84 -4.97
C ALA A 123 2.40 -29.53 -4.30
N THR A 124 1.76 -30.40 -5.07
CA THR A 124 0.97 -31.52 -4.57
C THR A 124 1.79 -32.26 -3.50
N PRO A 125 1.28 -32.49 -2.29
CA PRO A 125 1.86 -33.51 -1.43
C PRO A 125 1.22 -34.85 -1.82
N ASP A 126 1.92 -35.63 -2.64
CA ASP A 126 1.65 -37.06 -2.72
C ASP A 126 2.32 -37.79 -1.52
N PRO A 127 1.76 -38.94 -1.10
CA PRO A 127 1.86 -39.41 0.27
C PRO A 127 2.97 -40.46 0.50
N VAL A 128 3.33 -40.59 1.79
CA VAL A 128 4.03 -41.71 2.45
C VAL A 128 5.46 -42.02 1.99
N SER A 129 6.42 -41.77 2.89
CA SER A 129 7.35 -42.84 3.27
C SER A 129 7.73 -42.74 4.74
N GLU A 130 7.70 -43.92 5.36
CA GLU A 130 7.71 -44.24 6.77
C GLU A 130 9.14 -44.39 7.35
N LYS A 131 9.21 -44.27 8.68
CA LYS A 131 10.22 -44.78 9.65
C LYS A 131 11.46 -43.93 10.01
N ALA A 132 11.47 -43.55 11.29
CA ALA A 132 12.48 -43.85 12.34
C ALA A 132 12.68 -42.60 13.24
N SER A 133 11.96 -42.50 14.35
CA SER A 133 12.44 -42.85 15.71
C SER A 133 13.72 -42.12 16.12
N VAL A 134 13.62 -41.12 17.01
CA VAL A 134 14.07 -41.27 18.41
C VAL A 134 13.58 -40.10 19.29
N GLU A 135 13.20 -40.51 20.49
CA GLU A 135 12.76 -39.79 21.67
C GLU A 135 13.92 -39.04 22.36
N ALA A 136 13.64 -37.87 22.97
CA ALA A 136 14.12 -37.41 24.29
C ALA A 136 14.27 -35.88 24.40
N LYS A 137 13.52 -35.30 25.34
CA LYS A 137 13.84 -34.09 26.13
C LYS A 137 14.55 -34.63 27.41
N PRO A 138 15.51 -33.96 28.13
CA PRO A 138 15.40 -32.56 28.58
C PRO A 138 16.69 -31.73 28.83
N ALA A 139 16.46 -30.41 29.04
CA ALA A 139 17.14 -29.39 29.86
C ALA A 139 18.66 -29.46 30.19
N SER A 140 19.39 -28.37 29.90
CA SER A 140 20.20 -27.57 30.85
C SER A 140 20.93 -26.42 30.12
N GLY A 141 20.94 -25.21 30.71
CA GLY A 141 21.73 -24.05 30.23
C GLY A 141 23.20 -24.11 30.68
N PRO A 142 23.86 -22.96 30.91
CA PRO A 142 24.17 -21.85 30.00
C PRO A 142 25.71 -21.71 29.83
N LYS A 143 26.22 -21.21 28.70
CA LYS A 143 27.59 -20.65 28.64
C LYS A 143 27.68 -19.46 27.69
N ALA A 144 28.17 -18.37 28.27
CA ALA A 144 28.54 -17.14 27.62
C ALA A 144 29.73 -17.34 26.67
N ALA A 145 29.66 -16.70 25.50
CA ALA A 145 30.82 -16.23 24.77
C ALA A 145 30.44 -14.87 24.20
N SER A 146 31.08 -13.83 24.74
CA SER A 146 30.94 -12.45 24.31
C SER A 146 31.57 -12.29 22.93
N ASP A 147 30.74 -12.16 21.90
CA ASP A 147 31.18 -11.69 20.58
C ASP A 147 30.75 -10.23 20.43
N LYS A 148 31.75 -9.35 20.24
CA LYS A 148 31.57 -7.92 19.98
C LYS A 148 30.95 -7.75 18.59
N ALA A 149 29.62 -7.84 18.51
CA ALA A 149 28.90 -7.41 17.34
C ALA A 149 28.87 -5.87 17.31
N GLN A 150 29.62 -5.33 16.35
CA GLN A 150 29.62 -3.94 15.89
C GLN A 150 28.20 -3.37 15.92
N ARG A 151 27.97 -2.40 16.82
CA ARG A 151 26.76 -1.58 16.79
C ARG A 151 26.66 -0.96 15.39
N PRO A 152 25.60 -1.17 14.61
CA PRO A 152 25.43 -0.44 13.37
C PRO A 152 25.37 1.03 13.74
N GLN A 153 26.43 1.76 13.39
CA GLN A 153 26.43 3.20 13.52
C GLN A 153 25.42 3.70 12.51
N PHE A 154 24.34 4.28 13.02
CA PHE A 154 23.34 4.97 12.21
C PHE A 154 24.03 6.25 11.70
N SER A 155 24.80 6.13 10.63
CA SER A 155 25.38 7.27 9.95
C SER A 155 24.23 8.08 9.38
N VAL A 156 24.07 9.30 9.88
CA VAL A 156 23.13 10.26 9.29
C VAL A 156 23.72 10.64 7.92
N PRO A 157 23.01 10.40 6.80
CA PRO A 157 23.54 10.69 5.48
C PRO A 157 23.84 12.18 5.36
N SER A 158 24.94 12.51 4.69
CA SER A 158 25.32 13.90 4.45
C SER A 158 24.31 14.58 3.51
N PRO A 159 24.17 15.92 3.55
CA PRO A 159 23.24 16.65 2.68
C PRO A 159 23.44 16.38 1.17
N VAL A 160 24.67 16.02 0.77
CA VAL A 160 25.02 15.72 -0.63
C VAL A 160 24.57 14.31 -1.03
N GLU A 161 24.66 13.35 -0.10
CA GLU A 161 24.16 11.99 -0.32
C GLU A 161 22.63 11.98 -0.38
N GLN A 162 21.98 12.77 0.46
CA GLN A 162 20.52 12.92 0.45
C GLN A 162 20.00 13.50 -0.87
N ASP A 163 20.68 14.50 -1.45
CA ASP A 163 20.31 15.06 -2.76
C ASP A 163 20.41 14.02 -3.89
N ALA A 164 21.46 13.18 -3.85
CA ALA A 164 21.63 12.10 -4.82
C ALA A 164 20.57 10.99 -4.67
N ASP A 165 20.25 10.60 -3.44
CA ASP A 165 19.19 9.64 -3.13
C ASP A 165 17.81 10.17 -3.56
N ASP A 166 17.54 11.46 -3.30
CA ASP A 166 16.30 12.12 -3.72
C ASP A 166 16.18 12.21 -5.24
N LYS A 167 17.26 12.56 -5.93
CA LYS A 167 17.32 12.55 -7.38
C LYS A 167 17.06 11.15 -7.95
N ALA A 168 17.57 10.10 -7.32
CA ALA A 168 17.32 8.72 -7.74
C ALA A 168 15.85 8.30 -7.52
N LEU A 169 15.24 8.76 -6.42
CA LEU A 169 13.86 8.41 -6.05
C LEU A 169 12.80 9.16 -6.89
N PHE A 170 13.05 10.42 -7.21
CA PHE A 170 12.11 11.28 -7.96
C PHE A 170 12.43 11.38 -9.45
N GLY A 171 13.65 11.03 -9.87
CA GLY A 171 14.05 10.99 -11.27
C GLY A 171 13.89 12.36 -11.95
N GLU A 172 13.00 12.42 -12.94
CA GLU A 172 12.71 13.65 -13.70
C GLU A 172 11.91 14.69 -12.90
N LEU A 173 11.25 14.28 -11.81
CA LEU A 173 10.56 15.20 -10.91
C LEU A 173 11.55 15.99 -10.03
N TRP A 174 12.84 15.64 -10.02
CA TRP A 174 13.87 16.35 -9.28
C TRP A 174 14.50 17.48 -10.13
N PRO A 175 14.64 18.71 -9.61
CA PRO A 175 14.32 19.16 -8.26
C PRO A 175 12.82 19.40 -8.04
N LEU A 176 12.35 19.09 -6.83
CA LEU A 176 10.96 19.28 -6.45
C LEU A 176 10.60 20.78 -6.42
N GLY A 177 9.49 21.13 -7.08
CA GLY A 177 8.90 22.48 -7.04
C GLY A 177 7.93 22.65 -5.87
N GLU A 178 7.15 23.74 -5.86
CA GLU A 178 6.10 23.97 -4.85
C GLU A 178 4.96 22.95 -4.92
N VAL A 179 4.72 22.42 -6.12
CA VAL A 179 3.69 21.42 -6.43
C VAL A 179 4.35 20.22 -7.10
N VAL A 180 4.06 19.03 -6.60
CA VAL A 180 4.62 17.77 -7.09
C VAL A 180 3.48 16.78 -7.37
N LYS A 181 3.40 16.30 -8.61
CA LYS A 181 2.49 15.21 -9.00
C LYS A 181 3.28 13.92 -9.17
N LEU A 182 2.94 12.89 -8.38
CA LEU A 182 3.56 11.59 -8.53
C LEU A 182 2.90 10.81 -9.66
N ASP A 183 3.66 9.89 -10.26
CA ASP A 183 3.13 8.95 -11.25
C ASP A 183 2.33 7.84 -10.56
N ALA A 184 1.00 7.92 -10.64
CA ALA A 184 0.09 6.92 -10.07
C ALA A 184 0.28 5.50 -10.64
N THR A 185 0.97 5.35 -11.77
CA THR A 185 1.28 4.04 -12.37
C THR A 185 2.52 3.37 -11.77
N ALA A 186 3.33 4.14 -11.03
CA ALA A 186 4.54 3.64 -10.40
C ALA A 186 4.25 2.46 -9.43
N PRO A 187 5.24 1.58 -9.21
CA PRO A 187 5.10 0.50 -8.23
C PRO A 187 4.76 1.03 -6.84
N ARG A 188 3.95 0.29 -6.08
CA ARG A 188 3.52 0.73 -4.73
C ARG A 188 4.68 1.08 -3.83
N GLN A 189 5.75 0.28 -3.90
CA GLN A 189 6.94 0.49 -3.09
C GLN A 189 7.60 1.84 -3.39
N THR A 190 7.61 2.26 -4.66
CA THR A 190 8.12 3.57 -5.08
C THR A 190 7.22 4.68 -4.57
N LEU A 191 5.90 4.56 -4.75
CA LEU A 191 4.93 5.55 -4.26
C LEU A 191 5.02 5.74 -2.73
N ARG A 192 5.18 4.66 -1.97
CA ARG A 192 5.37 4.73 -0.50
C ARG A 192 6.64 5.49 -0.13
N GLN A 193 7.76 5.22 -0.82
CA GLN A 193 9.02 5.91 -0.57
C GLN A 193 8.94 7.39 -0.93
N GLN A 194 8.36 7.71 -2.10
CA GLN A 194 8.17 9.08 -2.57
C GLN A 194 7.28 9.88 -1.62
N LYS A 195 6.13 9.33 -1.21
CA LYS A 195 5.25 9.96 -0.21
C LYS A 195 5.97 10.16 1.12
N ALA A 196 6.62 9.12 1.65
CA ALA A 196 7.32 9.23 2.94
C ALA A 196 8.41 10.31 2.89
N ARG A 197 9.11 10.44 1.76
CA ARG A 197 10.12 11.48 1.57
C ARG A 197 9.50 12.87 1.43
N LEU A 198 8.41 13.01 0.68
CA LEU A 198 7.66 14.27 0.56
C LEU A 198 7.13 14.76 1.92
N SER A 199 6.61 13.86 2.76
CA SER A 199 6.19 14.20 4.12
C SER A 199 7.36 14.67 5.01
N GLN A 200 8.56 14.10 4.86
CA GLN A 200 9.76 14.57 5.58
C GLN A 200 10.21 15.97 5.11
N LEU A 201 9.94 16.31 3.86
CA LEU A 201 10.25 17.61 3.26
C LEU A 201 9.16 18.67 3.54
N GLY A 202 8.09 18.30 4.26
CA GLY A 202 6.99 19.19 4.62
C GLY A 202 5.96 19.40 3.51
N TYR A 203 5.79 18.44 2.60
CA TYR A 203 4.70 18.46 1.64
C TYR A 203 3.45 17.76 2.21
N ASP A 204 2.30 18.37 1.95
CA ASP A 204 0.99 17.81 2.27
C ASP A 204 0.28 17.37 0.98
N PHE A 205 -0.43 16.24 1.06
CA PHE A 205 -1.16 15.71 -0.08
C PHE A 205 -2.55 16.33 -0.18
N ASN A 206 -2.81 17.00 -1.30
CA ASN A 206 -4.13 17.50 -1.67
C ASN A 206 -4.87 16.44 -2.49
N ALA A 207 -5.86 15.79 -1.86
CA ALA A 207 -6.63 14.71 -2.49
C ALA A 207 -7.56 15.18 -3.62
N GLN A 208 -7.94 16.46 -3.67
CA GLN A 208 -8.83 17.01 -4.70
C GLN A 208 -8.06 17.20 -6.01
N GLU A 209 -6.87 17.79 -5.92
CA GLU A 209 -5.98 18.03 -7.06
C GLU A 209 -5.04 16.84 -7.37
N GLN A 210 -5.03 15.82 -6.48
CA GLN A 210 -4.14 14.65 -6.53
C GLN A 210 -2.65 15.03 -6.66
N GLN A 211 -2.23 16.03 -5.88
CA GLN A 211 -0.87 16.56 -5.91
C GLN A 211 -0.36 16.83 -4.50
N PHE A 212 0.95 16.87 -4.34
CA PHE A 212 1.62 17.26 -3.11
C PHE A 212 1.98 18.74 -3.20
N GLU A 213 1.61 19.49 -2.18
CA GLU A 213 1.88 20.93 -2.08
C GLU A 213 2.82 21.16 -0.91
N LYS A 214 3.85 21.98 -1.12
CA LYS A 214 4.77 22.33 -0.05
C LYS A 214 4.02 23.17 0.99
N ALA A 215 3.94 22.69 2.23
CA ALA A 215 3.38 23.51 3.29
C ALA A 215 4.23 24.77 3.43
N ALA A 216 3.61 25.93 3.22
CA ALA A 216 4.27 27.20 3.47
C ALA A 216 4.69 27.22 4.94
N GLU A 217 5.99 27.35 5.21
CA GLU A 217 6.50 27.53 6.57
C GLU A 217 5.69 28.66 7.24
N PRO A 218 5.09 28.43 8.42
CA PRO A 218 4.47 29.52 9.14
C PRO A 218 5.59 30.52 9.47
N VAL A 219 5.59 31.66 8.80
CA VAL A 219 6.46 32.79 9.14
C VAL A 219 6.08 33.22 10.56
N LEU A 220 6.81 32.71 11.55
CA LEU A 220 6.75 33.20 12.91
C LEU A 220 7.25 34.65 12.89
N HIS A 221 6.30 35.58 12.96
CA HIS A 221 6.53 37.01 13.17
C HIS A 221 6.93 37.30 14.62
#